data_AF-A0A9W9R8W4-F1
#
_entry.id   AF-A0A9W9R8W4-F1
#
_cell.length_a   1.000
_cell.length_b   1.000
_cell.length_c   1.000
_cell.angle_alpha   90.00
_cell.angle_beta   90.00
_cell.angle_gamma   90.00
#
_symmetry.space_group_name_H-M   'P 1'
#
loop_
_entity.id
_entity.type
_entity.pdbx_description
1 polymer ?
#
loop_
_entity_poly.entity_id
_entity_poly.type
_entity_poly.pdbx_seq_one_letter_code
_entity_poly.pdbx_strand_id
1 'polypeptide(L)'
;MSALVYDSPDRAVTAIEPLTGSDNYATWKRLMTSYLKARQRAIEARLEVEVQAFERHREWSRREAEAYHTIFRYLSPYISVHVAGLETSHDLWNELEERYRRIELATFCELFAQLRETTAARCASTREFVDRVRLLVYRLNAIAPGSIGDRVHIAILLT
;
A
#
# COMPACT_ATOMS: atom_id res chain seq x y z
N MET A 1 30.00 -27.81 -0.69
CA MET A 1 29.93 -26.35 -0.47
C MET A 1 28.59 -25.87 -1.00
N SER A 2 27.55 -25.82 -0.16
CA SER A 2 26.24 -25.28 -0.56
C SER A 2 26.30 -23.76 -0.50
N ALA A 3 26.13 -23.12 -1.66
CA ALA A 3 25.83 -21.70 -1.72
C ALA A 3 24.46 -21.47 -1.07
N LEU A 4 24.44 -20.78 0.05
CA LEU A 4 23.21 -20.18 0.57
C LEU A 4 22.73 -19.20 -0.50
N VAL A 5 21.74 -19.62 -1.29
CA VAL A 5 20.95 -18.72 -2.11
C VAL A 5 20.23 -17.81 -1.12
N TYR A 6 20.86 -16.68 -0.81
CA TYR A 6 20.18 -15.56 -0.19
C TYR A 6 19.04 -15.22 -1.15
N ASP A 7 17.82 -15.58 -0.78
CA ASP A 7 16.64 -15.17 -1.53
C ASP A 7 16.64 -13.65 -1.54
N SER A 8 17.02 -13.06 -2.68
CA SER A 8 17.10 -11.61 -2.79
C SER A 8 15.70 -11.08 -2.50
N PRO A 9 15.54 -10.05 -1.65
CA PRO A 9 14.24 -9.39 -1.48
C PRO A 9 13.67 -8.89 -2.82
N ASP A 10 14.51 -8.80 -3.86
CA ASP A 10 14.14 -8.53 -5.24
C ASP A 10 13.32 -9.63 -5.93
N ARG A 11 13.18 -10.85 -5.38
CA ARG A 11 12.25 -11.86 -5.92
C ARG A 11 10.80 -11.66 -5.48
N ALA A 12 10.57 -10.96 -4.38
CA ALA A 12 9.24 -10.51 -3.96
C ALA A 12 8.81 -9.20 -4.66
N VAL A 13 9.71 -8.57 -5.44
CA VAL A 13 9.54 -7.25 -6.08
C VAL A 13 8.62 -7.28 -7.32
N THR A 14 8.24 -8.45 -7.80
CA THR A 14 7.55 -8.61 -9.10
C THR A 14 6.07 -8.18 -9.13
N ALA A 15 5.50 -7.63 -8.04
CA ALA A 15 4.04 -7.46 -7.93
C ALA A 15 3.53 -6.05 -7.51
N ILE A 16 4.39 -5.06 -7.29
CA ILE A 16 3.91 -3.69 -7.01
C ILE A 16 3.65 -2.99 -8.34
N GLU A 17 2.38 -2.85 -8.72
CA GLU A 17 1.99 -2.03 -9.87
C GLU A 17 2.36 -0.56 -9.61
N PRO A 18 2.78 0.21 -10.63
CA PRO A 18 3.03 1.64 -10.47
C PRO A 18 1.80 2.38 -9.96
N LEU A 19 2.00 3.41 -9.13
CA LEU A 19 0.93 4.31 -8.73
C LEU A 19 0.43 5.06 -9.95
N THR A 20 -0.85 4.87 -10.30
CA THR A 20 -1.49 5.50 -11.47
C THR A 20 -2.50 6.56 -11.07
N GLY A 21 -3.00 6.51 -9.84
CA GLY A 21 -3.92 7.51 -9.30
C GLY A 21 -4.58 7.05 -8.02
N SER A 22 -5.73 7.63 -7.70
CA SER A 22 -6.52 7.30 -6.51
C SER A 22 -6.95 5.85 -6.46
N ASP A 23 -7.27 5.25 -7.61
CA ASP A 23 -7.91 3.93 -7.70
C ASP A 23 -7.02 2.81 -7.16
N ASN A 24 -5.70 2.94 -7.31
CA ASN A 24 -4.74 1.98 -6.79
C ASN A 24 -3.90 2.50 -5.62
N TYR A 25 -4.11 3.74 -5.16
CA TYR A 25 -3.30 4.35 -4.11
C TYR A 25 -3.32 3.57 -2.80
N ALA A 26 -4.49 3.16 -2.30
CA ALA A 26 -4.58 2.42 -1.03
C ALA A 26 -3.79 1.10 -1.07
N THR A 27 -3.95 0.33 -2.15
CA THR A 27 -3.21 -0.92 -2.37
C THR A 27 -1.72 -0.66 -2.52
N TRP A 28 -1.34 0.33 -3.33
CA TRP A 28 0.03 0.73 -3.58
C TRP A 28 0.73 1.16 -2.28
N LYS A 29 0.10 2.04 -1.48
CA LYS A 29 0.61 2.56 -0.21
C LYS A 29 0.92 1.43 0.75
N ARG A 30 0.01 0.45 0.85
CA ARG A 30 0.19 -0.72 1.71
C ARG A 30 1.37 -1.58 1.26
N LEU A 31 1.43 -1.92 -0.03
CA LEU A 31 2.50 -2.74 -0.59
C LEU A 31 3.86 -2.04 -0.47
N MET A 32 3.93 -0.75 -0.81
CA MET A 32 5.14 0.06 -0.69
C MET A 32 5.62 0.18 0.76
N THR A 33 4.70 0.43 1.70
CA THR A 33 5.03 0.45 3.15
C THR A 33 5.62 -0.88 3.60
N SER A 34 5.00 -1.99 3.18
CA SER A 34 5.49 -3.32 3.54
C SER A 34 6.86 -3.61 2.93
N TYR A 35 7.07 -3.18 1.69
CA TYR A 35 8.33 -3.33 0.97
C TYR A 35 9.47 -2.56 1.66
N LEU A 36 9.26 -1.28 1.94
CA LEU A 36 10.25 -0.43 2.60
C LEU A 36 10.60 -0.97 3.99
N LYS A 37 9.61 -1.46 4.77
CA LYS A 37 9.85 -2.10 6.07
C LYS A 37 10.67 -3.39 5.95
N ALA A 38 10.35 -4.26 4.99
CA ALA A 38 11.08 -5.50 4.78
C ALA A 38 12.54 -5.22 4.36
N ARG A 39 12.74 -4.24 3.48
CA ARG A 39 14.06 -3.82 3.03
C ARG A 39 14.89 -3.21 4.16
N GLN A 40 14.27 -2.38 5.00
CA GLN A 40 14.91 -1.82 6.19
C GLN A 40 15.39 -2.93 7.16
N ARG A 41 14.55 -3.94 7.44
CA ARG A 41 14.92 -5.09 8.28
C ARG A 41 16.07 -5.91 7.71
N ALA A 42 16.07 -6.15 6.38
CA ALA A 42 17.15 -6.88 5.72
C ALA A 42 18.50 -6.15 5.80
N ILE A 43 18.46 -4.81 5.81
CA ILE A 43 19.64 -3.96 6.00
C ILE A 43 20.10 -4.00 7.46
N GLU A 44 19.19 -3.86 8.43
CA GLU A 44 19.50 -3.94 9.86
C GLU A 44 20.13 -5.29 10.25
N ALA A 45 19.60 -6.40 9.74
CA ALA A 45 20.16 -7.73 9.97
C ALA A 45 21.59 -7.90 9.43
N ARG A 46 22.01 -7.09 8.45
CA ARG A 46 23.39 -7.09 7.92
C ARG A 46 24.35 -6.21 8.73
N LEU A 47 23.82 -5.31 9.56
CA LEU A 47 24.56 -4.25 10.24
C LEU A 47 24.78 -4.52 11.74
N GLU A 48 24.63 -5.77 12.19
CA GLU A 48 24.97 -6.19 13.57
C GLU A 48 26.47 -6.02 13.93
N VAL A 49 27.28 -5.40 13.06
CA VAL A 49 28.68 -5.03 13.29
C VAL A 49 28.72 -3.56 13.73
N GLU A 50 29.36 -3.23 14.85
CA GLU A 50 29.42 -1.88 15.44
C GLU A 50 29.83 -0.79 14.43
N VAL A 51 28.86 0.04 14.03
CA VAL A 51 29.07 1.16 13.10
C VAL A 51 29.30 2.46 13.89
N GLN A 52 30.43 3.15 13.65
CA GLN A 52 30.77 4.42 14.31
C GLN A 52 29.82 5.57 13.91
N ALA A 53 29.75 6.65 14.70
CA ALA A 53 28.81 7.77 14.48
C ALA A 53 28.87 8.42 13.08
N PHE A 54 30.05 8.50 12.46
CA PHE A 54 30.22 9.01 11.10
C PHE A 54 29.62 8.08 10.04
N GLU A 55 29.80 6.77 10.21
CA GLU A 55 29.20 5.77 9.34
C GLU A 55 27.68 5.71 9.50
N ARG A 56 27.14 5.98 10.70
CA ARG A 56 25.69 6.14 10.92
C ARG A 56 25.07 7.24 10.07
N HIS A 57 25.71 8.40 9.93
CA HIS A 57 25.20 9.50 9.09
C HIS A 57 25.25 9.16 7.60
N ARG A 58 26.34 8.52 7.14
CA ARG A 58 26.48 8.07 5.75
C ARG A 58 25.47 6.99 5.41
N GLU A 59 25.23 6.07 6.32
CA GLU A 59 24.20 5.05 6.17
C GLU A 59 22.80 5.64 6.16
N TRP A 60 22.50 6.60 7.03
CA TRP A 60 21.23 7.32 7.01
C TRP A 60 20.98 7.97 5.65
N SER A 61 21.97 8.72 5.14
CA SER A 61 21.86 9.40 3.84
C SER A 61 21.65 8.41 2.68
N ARG A 62 22.32 7.25 2.74
CA ARG A 62 22.12 6.18 1.75
C ARG A 62 20.71 5.59 1.84
N ARG A 63 20.22 5.28 3.04
CA ARG A 63 18.86 4.73 3.26
C ARG A 63 17.79 5.70 2.77
N GLU A 64 17.98 6.99 3.02
CA GLU A 64 17.10 8.05 2.55
C GLU A 64 17.03 8.09 1.02
N ALA A 65 18.18 8.10 0.35
CA ALA A 65 18.25 8.10 -1.12
C ALA A 65 17.65 6.81 -1.72
N GLU A 66 17.90 5.65 -1.10
CA GLU A 66 17.32 4.37 -1.53
C GLU A 66 15.79 4.37 -1.39
N ALA A 67 15.25 4.89 -0.29
CA ALA A 67 13.80 5.01 -0.08
C ALA A 67 13.16 5.94 -1.10
N TYR A 68 13.76 7.12 -1.33
CA TYR A 68 13.30 8.08 -2.33
C TYR A 68 13.25 7.44 -3.72
N HIS A 69 14.36 6.84 -4.15
CA HIS A 69 14.46 6.26 -5.49
C HIS A 69 13.50 5.08 -5.68
N THR A 70 13.32 4.26 -4.63
CA THR A 70 12.33 3.19 -4.61
C THR A 70 10.94 3.74 -4.84
N ILE A 71 10.50 4.70 -4.03
CA ILE A 71 9.15 5.27 -4.15
C ILE A 71 8.96 5.86 -5.56
N PHE A 72 9.91 6.70 -6.00
CA PHE A 72 9.85 7.41 -7.28
C PHE A 72 9.76 6.45 -8.48
N ARG A 73 10.49 5.33 -8.45
CA ARG A 73 10.47 4.30 -9.50
C ARG A 73 9.10 3.67 -9.70
N TYR A 74 8.27 3.61 -8.66
CA TYR A 74 6.93 3.03 -8.70
C TYR A 74 5.83 4.08 -8.88
N LEU A 75 6.16 5.23 -9.46
CA LEU A 75 5.19 6.25 -9.87
C LEU A 75 4.98 6.16 -11.37
N SER A 76 3.74 6.37 -11.81
CA SER A 76 3.47 6.61 -13.22
C SER A 76 4.09 7.95 -13.67
N PRO A 77 4.43 8.09 -14.97
CA PRO A 77 5.03 9.32 -15.48
C PRO A 77 4.24 10.59 -15.15
N TYR A 78 2.91 10.51 -15.16
CA TYR A 78 2.03 11.62 -14.83
C TYR A 78 2.23 12.12 -13.39
N ILE A 79 2.41 11.20 -12.44
CA ILE A 79 2.64 11.56 -11.03
C ILE A 79 4.07 12.03 -10.83
N SER A 80 5.05 11.36 -11.44
CA SER A 80 6.48 11.69 -11.32
C SER A 80 6.77 13.15 -11.65
N VAL A 81 6.14 13.71 -12.70
CA VAL A 81 6.31 15.12 -13.10
C VAL A 81 5.91 16.08 -11.97
N HIS A 82 4.89 15.75 -11.19
CA HIS A 82 4.41 16.63 -10.11
C HIS A 82 5.27 16.60 -8.85
N VAL A 83 6.08 15.56 -8.67
CA VAL A 83 6.86 15.33 -7.44
C VAL A 83 8.37 15.41 -7.67
N ALA A 84 8.80 15.65 -8.91
CA ALA A 84 10.21 15.67 -9.30
C ALA A 84 11.06 16.75 -8.59
N GLY A 85 10.43 17.77 -8.00
CA GLY A 85 11.11 18.82 -7.23
C GLY A 85 11.31 18.50 -5.74
N LEU A 86 10.83 17.35 -5.25
CA LEU A 86 10.97 16.95 -3.86
C LEU A 86 12.32 16.26 -3.65
N GLU A 87 13.04 16.64 -2.59
CA GLU A 87 14.42 16.19 -2.35
C GLU A 87 14.50 15.00 -1.38
N THR A 88 13.48 14.80 -0.54
CA THR A 88 13.48 13.75 0.48
C THR A 88 12.37 12.73 0.23
N SER A 89 12.59 11.50 0.65
CA SER A 89 11.61 10.42 0.63
C SER A 89 10.41 10.74 1.52
N HIS A 90 10.64 11.46 2.62
CA HIS A 90 9.61 11.95 3.53
C HIS A 90 8.67 12.95 2.85
N ASP A 91 9.22 13.96 2.16
CA ASP A 91 8.40 14.96 1.47
C ASP A 91 7.63 14.32 0.31
N LEU A 92 8.30 13.43 -0.45
CA LEU A 92 7.66 12.64 -1.49
C LEU A 92 6.49 11.81 -0.96
N TRP A 93 6.68 11.12 0.17
CA TRP A 93 5.63 10.33 0.80
C TRP A 93 4.46 11.19 1.25
N ASN A 94 4.73 12.32 1.90
CA ASN A 94 3.70 13.22 2.42
C ASN A 94 2.90 13.91 1.32
N GLU A 95 3.53 14.32 0.22
CA GLU A 95 2.84 14.92 -0.94
C GLU A 95 1.87 13.90 -1.57
N LEU A 96 2.31 12.64 -1.74
CA LEU A 96 1.44 11.57 -2.23
C LEU A 96 0.30 11.30 -1.24
N GLU A 97 0.59 11.28 0.06
CA GLU A 97 -0.41 11.07 1.10
C GLU A 97 -1.45 12.19 1.13
N GLU A 98 -1.07 13.46 1.16
CA GLU A 98 -2.06 14.55 1.18
C GLU A 98 -2.88 14.58 -0.11
N ARG A 99 -2.25 14.34 -1.27
CA ARG A 99 -2.94 14.30 -2.57
C ARG A 99 -4.05 13.25 -2.62
N TYR A 100 -3.79 12.05 -2.10
CA TYR A 100 -4.74 10.94 -2.23
C TYR A 100 -5.60 10.71 -0.98
N ARG A 101 -5.23 11.23 0.20
CA ARG A 101 -5.98 11.04 1.46
C ARG A 101 -7.43 11.52 1.39
N ARG A 102 -7.68 12.67 0.77
CA ARG A 102 -9.05 13.21 0.63
C ARG A 102 -9.90 12.34 -0.29
N ILE A 103 -9.28 11.78 -1.33
CA ILE A 103 -9.95 10.91 -2.28
C ILE A 103 -10.21 9.55 -1.63
N GLU A 104 -9.26 8.99 -0.86
CA GLU A 104 -9.48 7.75 -0.09
C GLU A 104 -10.70 7.84 0.82
N LEU A 105 -10.88 8.96 1.54
CA LEU A 105 -12.05 9.15 2.41
C LEU A 105 -13.36 9.25 1.62
N ALA A 106 -13.36 9.98 0.50
CA ALA A 106 -14.54 10.09 -0.36
C ALA A 106 -14.92 8.71 -0.95
N THR A 107 -13.95 8.00 -1.51
CA THR A 107 -14.12 6.64 -2.04
C THR A 107 -14.57 5.66 -0.95
N PHE A 108 -14.05 5.78 0.27
CA PHE A 108 -14.49 4.98 1.41
C PHE A 108 -15.98 5.21 1.71
N CYS A 109 -16.40 6.47 1.81
CA CYS A 109 -17.80 6.82 2.04
C CYS A 109 -18.73 6.32 0.93
N GLU A 110 -18.31 6.45 -0.33
CA GLU A 110 -19.06 5.96 -1.48
C GLU A 110 -19.21 4.44 -1.48
N LEU A 111 -18.12 3.69 -1.25
CA LEU A 111 -18.15 2.24 -1.14
C LEU A 111 -19.02 1.78 0.03
N PHE A 112 -18.97 2.50 1.16
CA PHE A 112 -19.79 2.19 2.33
C PHE A 112 -21.28 2.45 2.06
N ALA A 113 -21.61 3.54 1.35
CA ALA A 113 -22.97 3.81 0.90
C ALA A 113 -23.48 2.73 -0.06
N GLN A 114 -22.67 2.33 -1.05
CA GLN A 114 -22.98 1.24 -1.98
C GLN A 114 -23.23 -0.08 -1.24
N LEU A 115 -22.44 -0.38 -0.21
CA LEU A 115 -22.63 -1.58 0.60
C LEU A 115 -23.96 -1.54 1.36
N ARG A 116 -24.26 -0.42 2.03
CA ARG A 116 -25.53 -0.23 2.75
C ARG A 116 -26.75 -0.35 1.83
N GLU A 117 -26.60 0.09 0.58
CA GLU A 117 -27.65 0.06 -0.43
C GLU A 117 -27.79 -1.29 -1.15
N THR A 118 -26.82 -2.19 -0.99
CA THR A 118 -26.85 -3.52 -1.58
C THR A 118 -27.73 -4.43 -0.73
N THR A 119 -28.88 -4.82 -1.27
CA THR A 119 -29.84 -5.72 -0.61
C THR A 119 -30.18 -6.88 -1.54
N ALA A 120 -30.56 -8.03 -0.97
CA ALA A 120 -30.93 -9.21 -1.77
C ALA A 120 -32.04 -8.93 -2.78
N ALA A 121 -32.99 -8.05 -2.44
CA ALA A 121 -34.09 -7.64 -3.32
C ALA A 121 -33.65 -6.81 -4.55
N ARG A 122 -32.45 -6.22 -4.52
CA ARG A 122 -31.88 -5.42 -5.62
C ARG A 122 -30.92 -6.21 -6.53
N CYS A 123 -30.75 -7.50 -6.28
CA CYS A 123 -29.91 -8.40 -7.08
C CYS A 123 -30.77 -9.43 -7.82
N ALA A 124 -30.32 -9.87 -8.99
CA ALA A 124 -31.03 -10.88 -9.78
C ALA A 124 -30.92 -12.29 -9.17
N SER A 125 -29.93 -12.51 -8.28
CA SER A 125 -29.75 -13.78 -7.57
C SER A 125 -29.00 -13.60 -6.24
N THR A 126 -29.12 -14.59 -5.35
CA THR A 126 -28.33 -14.67 -4.12
C THR A 126 -26.83 -14.69 -4.40
N ARG A 127 -26.39 -15.32 -5.50
CA ARG A 127 -24.97 -15.38 -5.88
C ARG A 127 -24.43 -13.99 -6.21
N GLU A 128 -25.16 -13.23 -7.03
CA GLU A 128 -24.80 -11.86 -7.38
C GLU A 128 -24.71 -10.97 -6.14
N PHE A 129 -25.68 -11.10 -5.23
CA PHE A 129 -25.67 -10.39 -3.95
C PHE A 129 -24.40 -10.70 -3.13
N VAL A 130 -24.09 -11.98 -2.93
CA VAL A 130 -22.91 -12.42 -2.18
C VAL A 130 -21.62 -11.92 -2.84
N ASP A 131 -21.48 -12.04 -4.16
CA ASP A 131 -20.29 -11.62 -4.89
C ASP A 131 -20.10 -10.10 -4.82
N ARG A 132 -21.19 -9.32 -4.90
CA ARG A 132 -21.16 -7.86 -4.79
C ARG A 132 -20.79 -7.40 -3.38
N VAL A 133 -21.37 -7.99 -2.34
CA VAL A 133 -21.02 -7.70 -0.93
C VAL A 133 -19.55 -8.03 -0.68
N ARG A 134 -19.06 -9.19 -1.12
CA ARG A 134 -17.66 -9.59 -0.97
C ARG A 134 -16.70 -8.60 -1.62
N LEU A 135 -17.00 -8.17 -2.85
CA LEU A 135 -16.17 -7.21 -3.56
C LEU A 135 -16.12 -5.85 -2.84
N LEU A 136 -17.26 -5.35 -2.35
CA LEU A 136 -17.33 -4.09 -1.62
C LEU A 136 -16.59 -4.15 -0.29
N VAL A 137 -16.79 -5.23 0.48
CA VAL A 137 -16.07 -5.47 1.75
C VAL A 137 -14.56 -5.57 1.51
N TYR A 138 -14.14 -6.28 0.45
CA TYR A 138 -12.73 -6.37 0.06
C TYR A 138 -12.13 -4.98 -0.23
N ARG A 139 -12.83 -4.15 -1.02
CA ARG A 139 -12.38 -2.78 -1.35
C ARG A 139 -12.34 -1.86 -0.13
N LEU A 140 -13.35 -1.93 0.75
CA LEU A 140 -13.37 -1.15 2.00
C LEU A 140 -12.21 -1.53 2.92
N ASN A 141 -11.94 -2.83 3.09
CA ASN A 141 -10.80 -3.31 3.87
C ASN A 141 -9.44 -3.06 3.22
N ALA A 142 -9.39 -2.75 1.91
CA ALA A 142 -8.18 -2.29 1.24
C ALA A 142 -7.83 -0.84 1.63
N ILE A 143 -8.83 0.02 1.81
CA ILE A 143 -8.66 1.42 2.24
C ILE A 143 -8.44 1.50 3.76
N ALA A 144 -9.32 0.85 4.55
CA ALA A 144 -9.28 0.84 6.00
C ALA A 144 -9.35 -0.61 6.52
N PRO A 145 -8.20 -1.26 6.75
CA PRO A 145 -8.15 -2.64 7.21
C PRO A 145 -8.94 -2.85 8.51
N GLY A 146 -9.82 -3.85 8.52
CA GLY A 146 -10.65 -4.16 9.68
C GLY A 146 -11.88 -3.26 9.84
N SER A 147 -12.15 -2.36 8.89
CA SER A 147 -13.38 -1.55 8.87
C SER A 147 -14.64 -2.40 8.85
N ILE A 148 -14.60 -3.56 8.18
CA ILE A 148 -15.66 -4.57 8.22
C ILE A 148 -15.06 -5.90 8.65
N GLY A 149 -15.30 -6.27 9.91
CA GLY A 149 -14.93 -7.57 10.46
C GLY A 149 -15.91 -8.68 10.06
N ASP A 150 -15.47 -9.93 10.24
CA ASP A 150 -16.19 -11.13 9.77
C ASP A 150 -17.62 -11.21 10.30
N ARG A 151 -17.86 -10.83 11.56
CA ARG A 151 -19.23 -10.83 12.14
C ARG A 151 -20.16 -9.86 11.42
N VAL A 152 -19.67 -8.67 11.09
CA VAL A 152 -20.45 -7.65 10.37
C VAL A 152 -20.68 -8.09 8.93
N HIS A 153 -19.66 -8.64 8.28
CA HIS A 153 -19.79 -9.22 6.94
C HIS A 153 -20.84 -10.33 6.90
N ILE A 154 -20.81 -11.27 7.85
CA ILE A 154 -21.80 -12.35 7.96
C ILE A 154 -23.20 -11.77 8.21
N ALA A 155 -23.34 -10.79 9.10
CA ALA A 155 -24.63 -10.15 9.37
C ALA A 155 -25.24 -9.52 8.10
N ILE A 156 -24.41 -8.86 7.27
CA ILE A 156 -24.85 -8.27 6.00
C ILE A 156 -25.31 -9.33 4.99
N LEU A 157 -24.66 -10.51 4.98
CA LEU A 157 -25.03 -11.58 4.06
C LEU A 157 -26.34 -12.29 4.45
N LEU A 158 -26.83 -12.08 5.68
CA LEU A 158 -28.04 -12.69 6.22
C LEU A 158 -29.28 -11.76 6.15
N THR A 159 -29.10 -10.51 5.71
CA THR A 159 -30.17 -9.50 5.48
C THR A 159 -30.57 -9.41 4.02
#